data_AF-A0A9Q9J8T0-F1
#
_entry.id   AF-A0A9Q9J8T0-F1
#
_cell.length_a   1.000
_cell.length_b   1.000
_cell.length_c   1.000
_cell.angle_alpha   90.00
_cell.angle_beta   90.00
_cell.angle_gamma   90.00
#
_symmetry.space_group_name_H-M   'P 1'
#
loop_
_entity.id
_entity.type
_entity.pdbx_description
1 polymer ?
#
loop_
_entity_poly.entity_id
_entity_poly.type
_entity_poly.pdbx_seq_one_letter_code
_entity_poly.pdbx_strand_id
1 'polypeptide(L)'
;MSEKREGTYWDFKQEYHKNKARLLHDIICLANNIENRDAYLIFGISDLGSIVGVESDENRKNQEHFISFLHGKKFSGGVIPYVFLKTLTIDGHKVDALTIKKSNKVPFYLSEQYKDGKTIISAGSIYLRIEDQNTSINSTADPLNTEKLWKIRFGLLPNPLNQMKRMLEVKTDWVGNKKGYYFREAPEFTVVENVNLTNSYENSSMPFYAYNQMNSSSSYYHYECKYHGTTLYDTQTISLDSGRYHTPIPEFGFIAVDKYNRNSLKYRYFLLELLVRNN
;
A
#
# COMPACT_ATOMS: atom_id res chain seq x y z
N MET A 1 -4.65 -5.72 -24.84
CA MET A 1 -6.11 -5.91 -24.73
C MET A 1 -6.42 -5.95 -23.24
N SER A 2 -6.94 -4.87 -22.67
CA SER A 2 -7.31 -4.82 -21.25
C SER A 2 -8.57 -5.64 -21.05
N GLU A 3 -8.53 -6.66 -20.19
CA GLU A 3 -9.70 -7.46 -19.86
C GLU A 3 -10.79 -6.54 -19.30
N LYS A 4 -11.99 -6.57 -19.91
CA LYS A 4 -13.19 -5.88 -19.45
C LYS A 4 -13.83 -6.62 -18.27
N ARG A 5 -13.02 -7.09 -17.32
CA ARG A 5 -13.46 -7.84 -16.13
C ARG A 5 -13.40 -6.96 -14.89
N GLU A 6 -14.32 -7.22 -13.97
CA GLU A 6 -14.21 -6.72 -12.61
C GLU A 6 -12.86 -7.15 -12.00
N GLY A 7 -12.35 -6.36 -11.06
CA GLY A 7 -11.04 -6.59 -10.47
C GLY A 7 -11.08 -6.62 -8.95
N THR A 8 -9.89 -6.82 -8.37
CA THR A 8 -9.72 -6.94 -6.91
C THR A 8 -10.25 -5.77 -6.10
N TYR A 9 -10.22 -4.57 -6.69
CA TYR A 9 -10.60 -3.32 -6.03
C TYR A 9 -11.58 -2.49 -6.86
N TRP A 10 -12.19 -3.04 -7.92
CA TRP A 10 -13.28 -2.35 -8.60
C TRP A 10 -14.39 -3.31 -9.01
N ASP A 11 -15.61 -2.81 -8.96
CA ASP A 11 -16.83 -3.53 -9.29
C ASP A 11 -17.72 -2.63 -10.17
N PHE A 12 -18.26 -3.19 -11.25
CA PHE A 12 -19.16 -2.50 -12.16
C PHE A 12 -20.61 -2.82 -11.82
N LYS A 13 -21.48 -1.82 -11.92
CA LYS A 13 -22.92 -1.96 -11.77
C LYS A 13 -23.60 -1.17 -12.86
N GLN A 14 -24.51 -1.82 -13.58
CA GLN A 14 -25.26 -1.13 -14.64
C GLN A 14 -26.16 -0.05 -14.05
N GLU A 15 -26.87 -0.36 -12.96
CA GLU A 15 -27.78 0.53 -12.25
C GLU A 15 -27.46 0.55 -10.75
N TYR A 16 -27.93 1.59 -10.05
CA TYR A 16 -27.91 1.65 -8.60
C TYR A 16 -28.75 0.53 -8.00
N HIS A 17 -28.26 -0.05 -6.91
CA HIS A 17 -29.01 -1.07 -6.19
C HIS A 17 -30.34 -0.52 -5.68
N LYS A 18 -31.42 -1.22 -6.07
CA LYS A 18 -32.75 -1.07 -5.48
C LYS A 18 -32.78 -1.54 -4.02
N ASN A 19 -32.06 -2.63 -3.74
CA ASN A 19 -31.92 -3.18 -2.40
C ASN A 19 -30.73 -2.55 -1.66
N LYS A 20 -31.01 -1.82 -0.59
CA LYS A 20 -30.02 -1.13 0.26
C LYS A 20 -29.10 -2.10 1.00
N ALA A 21 -29.57 -3.30 1.35
CA ALA A 21 -28.71 -4.29 1.99
C ALA A 21 -27.66 -4.85 1.01
N ARG A 22 -28.01 -5.08 -0.27
CA ARG A 22 -27.03 -5.44 -1.31
C ARG A 22 -26.01 -4.32 -1.55
N LEU A 23 -26.44 -3.06 -1.59
CA LEU A 23 -25.52 -1.93 -1.68
C LEU A 23 -24.54 -1.92 -0.49
N LEU A 24 -25.04 -2.10 0.73
CA LEU A 24 -24.20 -2.13 1.92
C LEU A 24 -23.21 -3.29 1.90
N HIS A 25 -23.65 -4.46 1.44
CA HIS A 25 -22.82 -5.64 1.28
C HIS A 25 -21.63 -5.37 0.35
N ASP A 26 -21.88 -4.80 -0.82
CA ASP A 26 -20.82 -4.53 -1.80
C ASP A 26 -19.85 -3.47 -1.30
N ILE A 27 -20.35 -2.42 -0.62
CA ILE A 27 -19.49 -1.43 0.05
C ILE A 27 -18.62 -2.09 1.12
N ILE A 28 -19.17 -2.97 1.96
CA ILE A 28 -18.40 -3.66 3.01
C ILE A 28 -17.35 -4.58 2.38
N CYS A 29 -17.70 -5.36 1.36
CA CYS A 29 -16.77 -6.24 0.66
C CYS A 29 -15.59 -5.45 0.08
N LEU A 30 -15.88 -4.35 -0.62
CA LEU A 30 -14.86 -3.47 -1.21
C LEU A 30 -14.03 -2.75 -0.14
N ALA A 31 -14.64 -2.30 0.96
CA ALA A 31 -13.91 -1.68 2.07
C ALA A 31 -12.94 -2.67 2.77
N ASN A 32 -13.27 -3.96 2.72
CA ASN A 32 -12.48 -5.06 3.26
C ASN A 32 -11.68 -5.81 2.17
N ASN A 33 -11.40 -5.19 1.01
CA ASN A 33 -10.60 -5.85 -0.03
C ASN A 33 -9.24 -6.29 0.53
N ILE A 34 -8.81 -7.50 0.19
CA ILE A 34 -7.66 -8.14 0.84
C ILE A 34 -6.33 -7.45 0.56
N GLU A 35 -6.24 -6.69 -0.54
CA GLU A 35 -5.07 -5.88 -0.89
C GLU A 35 -4.98 -4.57 -0.09
N ASN A 36 -6.04 -4.21 0.64
CA ASN A 36 -6.19 -2.94 1.36
C ASN A 36 -5.83 -1.72 0.50
N ARG A 37 -6.45 -1.66 -0.68
CA ARG A 37 -6.35 -0.54 -1.63
C ARG A 37 -7.62 0.28 -1.65
N ASP A 38 -7.51 1.50 -2.20
CA ASP A 38 -8.71 2.26 -2.53
C ASP A 38 -9.51 1.44 -3.55
N ALA A 39 -10.82 1.34 -3.31
CA ALA A 39 -11.71 0.52 -4.11
C ALA A 39 -12.81 1.36 -4.76
N TYR A 40 -13.40 0.86 -5.83
CA TYR A 40 -14.35 1.62 -6.66
C TYR A 40 -15.58 0.80 -6.97
N LEU A 41 -16.76 1.29 -6.57
CA LEU A 41 -18.04 0.79 -7.04
C LEU A 41 -18.54 1.76 -8.12
N ILE A 42 -18.57 1.30 -9.37
CA ILE A 42 -18.77 2.16 -10.54
C ILE A 42 -20.13 1.85 -11.16
N PHE A 43 -21.03 2.83 -11.13
CA PHE A 43 -22.40 2.75 -11.64
C PHE A 43 -22.53 3.32 -13.06
N GLY A 44 -23.41 2.73 -13.86
CA GLY A 44 -23.66 3.12 -15.25
C GLY A 44 -22.82 2.36 -16.27
N ILE A 45 -22.22 1.23 -15.87
CA ILE A 45 -21.43 0.35 -16.74
C ILE A 45 -22.01 -1.07 -16.62
N SER A 46 -22.34 -1.70 -17.75
CA SER A 46 -22.82 -3.08 -17.76
C SER A 46 -21.71 -4.08 -17.45
N ASP A 47 -22.08 -5.31 -17.12
CA ASP A 47 -21.13 -6.41 -16.85
C ASP A 47 -20.21 -6.72 -18.06
N LEU A 48 -20.62 -6.31 -19.28
CA LEU A 48 -19.83 -6.44 -20.51
C LEU A 48 -18.89 -5.24 -20.75
N GLY A 49 -18.87 -4.28 -19.83
CA GLY A 49 -18.08 -3.05 -19.90
C GLY A 49 -18.65 -2.00 -20.86
N SER A 50 -19.93 -2.08 -21.21
CA SER A 50 -20.59 -1.06 -22.03
C SER A 50 -21.08 0.09 -21.16
N ILE A 51 -20.90 1.32 -21.62
CA ILE A 51 -21.39 2.52 -20.92
C ILE A 51 -22.89 2.64 -21.18
N VAL A 52 -23.68 2.59 -20.10
CA VAL A 52 -25.15 2.73 -20.12
C VAL A 52 -25.58 4.08 -19.55
N GLY A 53 -24.83 4.58 -18.57
CA GLY A 53 -25.15 5.83 -17.88
C GLY A 53 -26.13 5.67 -16.72
N VAL A 54 -26.13 6.64 -15.81
CA VAL A 54 -27.03 6.70 -14.64
C VAL A 54 -27.97 7.92 -14.67
N GLU A 55 -27.95 8.72 -15.73
CA GLU A 55 -28.76 9.94 -15.86
C GLU A 55 -30.27 9.71 -15.76
N SER A 56 -30.76 8.52 -16.12
CA SER A 56 -32.16 8.12 -16.03
C SER A 56 -32.45 7.12 -14.91
N ASP A 57 -31.48 6.87 -14.02
CA ASP A 57 -31.66 5.93 -12.90
C ASP A 57 -32.41 6.59 -11.74
N GLU A 58 -33.63 6.12 -11.47
CA GLU A 58 -34.49 6.60 -10.38
C GLU A 58 -33.87 6.40 -8.98
N ASN A 59 -32.94 5.45 -8.83
CA ASN A 59 -32.29 5.10 -7.57
C ASN A 59 -30.92 5.76 -7.40
N ARG A 60 -30.54 6.66 -8.32
CA ARG A 60 -29.28 7.39 -8.29
C ARG A 60 -29.13 8.15 -6.98
N LYS A 61 -27.98 7.98 -6.34
CA LYS A 61 -27.67 8.59 -5.03
C LYS A 61 -26.57 9.62 -5.18
N ASN A 62 -26.64 10.68 -4.39
CA ASN A 62 -25.56 11.66 -4.26
C ASN A 62 -24.68 11.35 -3.02
N GLN A 63 -23.65 12.17 -2.80
CA GLN A 63 -22.71 12.03 -1.68
C GLN A 63 -23.40 12.01 -0.30
N GLU A 64 -24.33 12.93 -0.04
CA GLU A 64 -25.02 13.06 1.25
C GLU A 64 -25.87 11.82 1.58
N HIS A 65 -26.49 11.21 0.56
CA HIS A 65 -27.21 9.96 0.71
C HIS A 65 -26.29 8.83 1.17
N PHE A 66 -25.09 8.70 0.59
CA PHE A 66 -24.12 7.67 1.00
C PHE A 66 -23.61 7.89 2.42
N ILE A 67 -23.25 9.14 2.77
CA ILE A 67 -22.83 9.49 4.13
C ILE A 67 -23.94 9.13 5.13
N SER A 68 -25.15 9.65 4.92
CA SER A 68 -26.29 9.41 5.82
C SER A 68 -26.64 7.92 5.90
N PHE A 69 -26.58 7.20 4.78
CA PHE A 69 -26.86 5.77 4.72
C PHE A 69 -25.90 4.96 5.59
N LEU A 70 -24.59 5.22 5.47
CA LEU A 70 -23.54 4.49 6.21
C LEU A 70 -23.51 4.88 7.69
N HIS A 71 -23.66 6.17 8.02
CA HIS A 71 -23.77 6.64 9.41
C HIS A 71 -25.00 6.07 10.12
N GLY A 72 -26.09 5.81 9.38
CA GLY A 72 -27.27 5.14 9.91
C GLY A 72 -27.11 3.64 10.16
N LYS A 73 -25.92 3.04 9.91
CA LYS A 73 -25.66 1.62 10.20
C LYS A 73 -24.83 1.46 11.46
N LYS A 74 -25.11 0.38 12.19
CA LYS A 74 -24.42 0.01 13.43
C LYS A 74 -23.16 -0.78 13.09
N PHE A 75 -22.13 -0.06 12.66
CA PHE A 75 -20.79 -0.64 12.50
C PHE A 75 -20.14 -0.91 13.86
N SER A 76 -19.42 -2.04 13.95
CA SER A 76 -18.68 -2.41 15.16
C SER A 76 -17.68 -1.32 15.55
N GLY A 77 -17.70 -0.93 16.84
CA GLY A 77 -16.87 0.13 17.38
C GLY A 77 -17.15 1.53 16.81
N GLY A 78 -18.28 1.74 16.12
CA GLY A 78 -18.60 3.01 15.46
C GLY A 78 -17.69 3.35 14.28
N VAL A 79 -16.94 2.37 13.76
CA VAL A 79 -15.96 2.57 12.68
C VAL A 79 -16.63 2.37 11.32
N ILE A 80 -16.79 3.46 10.58
CA ILE A 80 -17.50 3.48 9.28
C ILE A 80 -16.47 3.63 8.14
N PRO A 81 -16.63 2.92 7.02
CA PRO A 81 -15.77 3.12 5.85
C PRO A 81 -15.97 4.53 5.26
N TYR A 82 -14.87 5.17 4.89
CA TYR A 82 -14.91 6.49 4.26
C TYR A 82 -15.14 6.35 2.76
N VAL A 83 -16.17 7.05 2.26
CA VAL A 83 -16.56 6.99 0.84
C VAL A 83 -16.74 8.38 0.24
N PHE A 84 -16.43 8.52 -1.04
CA PHE A 84 -16.75 9.72 -1.81
C PHE A 84 -17.19 9.38 -3.23
N LEU A 85 -18.21 10.09 -3.72
CA LEU A 85 -18.79 9.89 -5.05
C LEU A 85 -18.21 10.91 -6.04
N LYS A 86 -17.80 10.44 -7.21
CA LYS A 86 -17.41 11.29 -8.34
C LYS A 86 -18.20 10.92 -9.58
N THR A 87 -18.87 11.89 -10.19
CA THR A 87 -19.52 11.72 -11.50
C THR A 87 -18.54 12.04 -12.62
N LEU A 88 -18.50 11.20 -13.63
CA LEU A 88 -17.78 11.37 -14.88
C LEU A 88 -18.79 11.41 -16.03
N THR A 89 -18.49 12.19 -17.08
CA THR A 89 -19.25 12.16 -18.32
C THR A 89 -18.40 11.48 -19.38
N ILE A 90 -18.87 10.36 -19.92
CA ILE A 90 -18.15 9.56 -20.92
C ILE A 90 -19.14 9.25 -22.04
N ASP A 91 -18.79 9.60 -23.29
CA ASP A 91 -19.63 9.39 -24.47
C ASP A 91 -21.07 9.93 -24.33
N GLY A 92 -21.23 11.05 -23.63
CA GLY A 92 -22.53 11.69 -23.36
C GLY A 92 -23.32 11.10 -22.19
N HIS A 93 -22.89 9.97 -21.64
CA HIS A 93 -23.51 9.31 -20.49
C HIS A 93 -22.84 9.70 -19.18
N LYS A 94 -23.60 9.73 -18.08
CA LYS A 94 -23.08 9.99 -16.72
C LYS A 94 -22.73 8.66 -16.06
N VAL A 95 -21.49 8.51 -15.59
CA VAL A 95 -21.00 7.37 -14.84
C VAL A 95 -20.62 7.84 -13.45
N ASP A 96 -21.14 7.18 -12.41
CA ASP A 96 -20.87 7.54 -11.02
C ASP A 96 -19.87 6.54 -10.40
N ALA A 97 -18.71 7.01 -9.97
CA ALA A 97 -17.70 6.22 -9.29
C ALA A 97 -17.71 6.52 -7.78
N LEU A 98 -18.20 5.57 -6.98
CA LEU A 98 -18.09 5.62 -5.53
C LEU A 98 -16.73 5.06 -5.12
N THR A 99 -15.84 5.93 -4.66
CA THR A 99 -14.54 5.53 -4.13
C THR A 99 -14.66 5.21 -2.65
N ILE A 100 -14.16 4.05 -2.25
CA ILE A 100 -14.08 3.56 -0.88
C ILE A 100 -12.60 3.58 -0.50
N LYS A 101 -12.22 4.44 0.45
CA LYS A 101 -10.79 4.61 0.80
C LYS A 101 -10.27 3.41 1.60
N LYS A 102 -9.03 3.01 1.30
CA LYS A 102 -8.31 2.05 2.14
C LYS A 102 -8.20 2.55 3.57
N SER A 103 -8.13 1.63 4.52
CA SER A 103 -8.12 1.97 5.94
C SER A 103 -7.32 0.96 6.74
N ASN A 104 -6.61 1.45 7.76
CA ASN A 104 -6.05 0.59 8.80
C ASN A 104 -7.10 0.19 9.86
N LYS A 105 -8.37 0.58 9.69
CA LYS A 105 -9.45 0.23 10.61
C LYS A 105 -10.30 -0.96 10.13
N VAL A 106 -9.86 -1.68 9.11
CA VAL A 106 -10.43 -2.97 8.71
C VAL A 106 -10.34 -3.99 9.87
N PRO A 107 -11.12 -5.08 9.88
CA PRO A 107 -12.32 -5.28 9.05
C PRO A 107 -13.45 -4.34 9.47
N PHE A 108 -14.21 -3.85 8.49
CA PHE A 108 -15.50 -3.19 8.69
C PHE A 108 -16.60 -4.25 8.73
N TYR A 109 -17.39 -4.29 9.79
CA TYR A 109 -18.51 -5.21 9.93
C TYR A 109 -19.57 -4.61 10.86
N LEU A 110 -20.78 -5.14 10.80
CA LEU A 110 -21.89 -4.63 11.61
C LEU A 110 -21.91 -5.26 13.00
N SER A 111 -22.21 -4.47 14.02
CA SER A 111 -22.52 -4.95 15.37
C SER A 111 -23.99 -5.36 15.52
N GLU A 112 -24.88 -4.85 14.67
CA GLU A 112 -26.29 -5.24 14.62
C GLU A 112 -26.68 -5.60 13.18
N GLN A 113 -27.61 -6.55 13.04
CA GLN A 113 -28.06 -6.97 11.72
C GLN A 113 -28.74 -5.82 10.97
N TYR A 114 -28.55 -5.77 9.66
CA TYR A 114 -29.29 -4.85 8.78
C TYR A 114 -30.08 -5.64 7.75
N LYS A 115 -31.36 -5.29 7.56
CA LYS A 115 -32.27 -5.99 6.64
C LYS A 115 -32.92 -5.01 5.68
N ASP A 116 -33.01 -5.43 4.43
CA ASP A 116 -33.83 -4.78 3.42
C ASP A 116 -34.53 -5.84 2.55
N GLY A 117 -35.86 -5.91 2.63
CA GLY A 117 -36.65 -6.99 2.05
C GLY A 117 -36.24 -8.36 2.61
N LYS A 118 -35.87 -9.30 1.73
CA LYS A 118 -35.38 -10.64 2.09
C LYS A 118 -33.86 -10.69 2.34
N THR A 119 -33.15 -9.61 2.03
CA THR A 119 -31.69 -9.55 2.13
C THR A 119 -31.29 -9.13 3.54
N ILE A 120 -30.40 -9.89 4.18
CA ILE A 120 -29.93 -9.66 5.55
C ILE A 120 -28.40 -9.57 5.53
N ILE A 121 -27.86 -8.53 6.16
CA ILE A 121 -26.44 -8.43 6.53
C ILE A 121 -26.34 -8.81 7.99
N SER A 122 -25.81 -10.00 8.24
CA SER A 122 -25.64 -10.55 9.59
C SER A 122 -24.66 -9.73 10.43
N ALA A 123 -24.97 -9.55 11.71
CA ALA A 123 -24.05 -8.98 12.68
C ALA A 123 -22.84 -9.90 12.89
N GLY A 124 -21.65 -9.32 13.06
CA GLY A 124 -20.41 -10.06 13.31
C GLY A 124 -19.79 -10.76 12.09
N SER A 125 -20.55 -10.97 11.02
CA SER A 125 -20.01 -11.55 9.78
C SER A 125 -19.02 -10.59 9.10
N ILE A 126 -17.90 -11.13 8.66
CA ILE A 126 -16.88 -10.39 7.91
C ILE A 126 -17.06 -10.71 6.44
N TYR A 127 -17.46 -9.71 5.67
CA TYR A 127 -17.56 -9.79 4.22
C TYR A 127 -16.36 -9.08 3.60
N LEU A 128 -15.71 -9.73 2.65
CA LEU A 128 -14.54 -9.20 1.95
C LEU A 128 -14.62 -9.52 0.46
N ARG A 129 -13.83 -8.77 -0.32
CA ARG A 129 -13.60 -9.04 -1.73
C ARG A 129 -12.21 -9.66 -1.93
N ILE A 130 -12.16 -10.75 -2.70
CA ILE A 130 -10.93 -11.39 -3.19
C ILE A 130 -11.08 -11.46 -4.70
N GLU A 131 -10.16 -10.79 -5.42
CA GLU A 131 -10.22 -10.70 -6.88
C GLU A 131 -11.62 -10.17 -7.31
N ASP A 132 -12.34 -10.90 -8.16
CA ASP A 132 -13.68 -10.51 -8.61
C ASP A 132 -14.82 -11.02 -7.70
N GLN A 133 -14.52 -11.71 -6.60
CA GLN A 133 -15.52 -12.37 -5.76
C GLN A 133 -15.74 -11.68 -4.42
N ASN A 134 -17.01 -11.38 -4.14
CA ASN A 134 -17.47 -10.98 -2.81
C ASN A 134 -17.78 -12.23 -1.98
N THR A 135 -17.50 -12.17 -0.66
CA THR A 135 -18.00 -13.16 0.29
C THR A 135 -19.52 -13.27 0.14
N SER A 136 -20.07 -14.48 0.13
CA SER A 136 -21.53 -14.65 -0.02
C SER A 136 -22.27 -14.01 1.14
N ILE A 137 -23.37 -13.31 0.86
CA ILE A 137 -24.14 -12.54 1.84
C ILE A 137 -24.69 -13.37 3.02
N ASN A 138 -24.85 -14.68 2.83
CA ASN A 138 -25.33 -15.62 3.84
C ASN A 138 -24.18 -16.36 4.55
N SER A 139 -22.95 -15.88 4.44
CA SER A 139 -21.74 -16.52 4.96
C SER A 139 -20.80 -15.51 5.62
N THR A 140 -19.66 -15.97 6.09
CA THR A 140 -18.56 -15.11 6.55
C THR A 140 -17.26 -15.55 5.90
N ALA A 141 -16.32 -14.63 5.80
CA ALA A 141 -14.99 -14.89 5.28
C ALA A 141 -14.27 -16.02 6.02
N ASP A 142 -13.42 -16.73 5.27
CA ASP A 142 -12.49 -17.71 5.83
C ASP A 142 -11.61 -17.10 6.94
N PRO A 143 -11.28 -17.87 8.01
CA PRO A 143 -10.46 -17.40 9.11
C PRO A 143 -9.10 -16.80 8.72
N LEU A 144 -8.41 -17.34 7.71
CA LEU A 144 -7.09 -16.84 7.26
C LEU A 144 -7.20 -15.45 6.60
N ASN A 145 -8.26 -15.22 5.82
CA ASN A 145 -8.49 -13.91 5.23
C ASN A 145 -8.98 -12.90 6.28
N THR A 146 -9.79 -13.36 7.23
CA THR A 146 -10.17 -12.57 8.41
C THR A 146 -8.93 -12.15 9.22
N GLU A 147 -8.00 -13.08 9.48
CA GLU A 147 -6.75 -12.82 10.18
C GLU A 147 -5.91 -11.76 9.47
N LYS A 148 -5.82 -11.78 8.13
CA LYS A 148 -5.10 -10.74 7.37
C LYS A 148 -5.67 -9.35 7.62
N LEU A 149 -7.00 -9.18 7.64
CA LEU A 149 -7.63 -7.89 7.94
C LEU A 149 -7.31 -7.43 9.38
N TRP A 150 -7.34 -8.35 10.35
CA TRP A 150 -6.94 -8.03 11.72
C TRP A 150 -5.46 -7.69 11.85
N LYS A 151 -4.57 -8.36 11.11
CA LYS A 151 -3.15 -7.99 11.05
C LYS A 151 -2.95 -6.58 10.52
N ILE A 152 -3.72 -6.14 9.52
CA ILE A 152 -3.71 -4.75 9.07
C ILE A 152 -4.16 -3.83 10.21
N ARG A 153 -5.24 -4.18 10.91
CA ARG A 153 -5.75 -3.40 12.05
C ARG A 153 -4.74 -3.22 13.17
N PHE A 154 -4.05 -4.30 13.51
CA PHE A 154 -3.03 -4.34 14.55
C PHE A 154 -1.69 -3.74 14.10
N GLY A 155 -1.58 -3.24 12.86
CA GLY A 155 -0.32 -2.71 12.33
C GLY A 155 0.74 -3.79 12.08
N LEU A 156 0.36 -5.07 12.04
CA LEU A 156 1.25 -6.19 11.70
C LEU A 156 1.43 -6.34 10.18
N LEU A 157 0.51 -5.77 9.40
CA LEU A 157 0.61 -5.68 7.95
C LEU A 157 0.56 -4.23 7.45
N PRO A 158 1.35 -3.88 6.42
CA PRO A 158 2.30 -4.76 5.72
C PRO A 158 3.51 -5.09 6.60
N ASN A 159 4.35 -6.06 6.19
CA ASN A 159 5.45 -6.58 7.01
C ASN A 159 6.40 -5.47 7.52
N PRO A 160 7.20 -5.72 8.58
CA PRO A 160 8.08 -4.71 9.16
C PRO A 160 9.00 -4.03 8.14
N LEU A 161 9.53 -4.76 7.16
CA LEU A 161 10.36 -4.18 6.10
C LEU A 161 9.59 -3.12 5.27
N ASN A 162 8.34 -3.40 4.89
CA ASN A 162 7.51 -2.45 4.17
C ASN A 162 7.07 -1.27 5.05
N GLN A 163 6.90 -1.47 6.36
CA GLN A 163 6.67 -0.37 7.31
C GLN A 163 7.90 0.54 7.38
N MET A 164 9.09 -0.05 7.56
CA MET A 164 10.36 0.64 7.56
C MET A 164 10.54 1.49 6.30
N LYS A 165 10.29 0.93 5.10
CA LYS A 165 10.36 1.68 3.83
C LYS A 165 9.51 2.94 3.83
N ARG A 166 8.25 2.87 4.31
CA ARG A 166 7.37 4.05 4.43
C ARG A 166 7.85 5.03 5.49
N MET A 167 8.35 4.55 6.63
CA MET A 167 8.87 5.40 7.69
C MET A 167 10.10 6.19 7.23
N LEU A 168 10.96 5.59 6.40
CA LEU A 168 12.14 6.24 5.83
C LEU A 168 11.80 7.41 4.90
N GLU A 169 10.57 7.48 4.35
CA GLU A 169 10.09 8.63 3.57
C GLU A 169 9.80 9.86 4.45
N VAL A 170 9.56 9.66 5.76
CA VAL A 170 9.20 10.73 6.71
C VAL A 170 10.40 11.09 7.60
N LYS A 171 11.39 11.77 7.02
CA LYS A 171 12.66 12.11 7.69
C LYS A 171 12.49 12.84 9.03
N THR A 172 11.48 13.70 9.17
CA THR A 172 11.25 14.55 10.36
C THR A 172 10.89 13.78 11.62
N ASP A 173 10.48 12.52 11.49
CA ASP A 173 10.04 11.68 12.60
C ASP A 173 11.13 10.71 13.08
N TRP A 174 12.29 10.70 12.42
CA TRP A 174 13.48 10.00 12.88
C TRP A 174 14.23 10.85 13.90
N VAL A 175 14.36 10.32 15.12
CA VAL A 175 15.04 10.99 16.23
C VAL A 175 16.40 10.32 16.46
N GLY A 176 17.45 11.13 16.48
CA GLY A 176 18.82 10.68 16.74
C GLY A 176 19.09 10.45 18.22
N ASN A 177 19.89 9.44 18.54
CA ASN A 177 20.48 9.18 19.84
C ASN A 177 21.93 8.71 19.69
N LYS A 178 22.58 8.31 20.80
CA LYS A 178 23.98 7.86 20.80
C LYS A 178 24.28 6.62 19.94
N LYS A 179 23.26 5.82 19.61
CA LYS A 179 23.39 4.55 18.88
C LYS A 179 22.98 4.67 17.40
N GLY A 180 22.33 5.75 17.00
CA GLY A 180 21.78 5.92 15.66
C GLY A 180 20.44 6.65 15.71
N TYR A 181 19.48 6.23 14.90
CA TYR A 181 18.17 6.85 14.79
C TYR A 181 17.05 5.86 15.13
N TYR A 182 15.96 6.35 15.69
CA TYR A 182 14.73 5.60 15.92
C TYR A 182 13.51 6.40 15.44
N PHE A 183 12.44 5.69 15.05
CA PHE A 183 11.21 6.34 14.63
C PHE A 183 10.38 6.77 15.84
N ARG A 184 9.94 8.03 15.93
CA ARG A 184 9.31 8.62 17.12
C ARG A 184 8.09 7.83 17.64
N GLU A 185 7.17 7.47 16.73
CA GLU A 185 5.92 6.77 17.07
C GLU A 185 6.07 5.24 17.15
N ALA A 186 7.21 4.69 16.72
CA ALA A 186 7.50 3.27 16.75
C ALA A 186 9.01 3.04 17.03
N PRO A 187 9.48 3.30 18.27
CA PRO A 187 10.91 3.30 18.60
C PRO A 187 11.64 1.97 18.40
N GLU A 188 10.91 0.87 18.23
CA GLU A 188 11.44 -0.44 17.86
C GLU A 188 12.01 -0.49 16.44
N PHE A 189 11.61 0.45 15.55
CA PHE A 189 12.22 0.67 14.25
C PHE A 189 13.43 1.59 14.40
N THR A 190 14.61 1.08 14.03
CA THR A 190 15.88 1.81 14.18
C THR A 190 16.74 1.73 12.93
N VAL A 191 17.56 2.76 12.73
CA VAL A 191 18.65 2.76 11.74
C VAL A 191 19.94 3.03 12.49
N VAL A 192 20.85 2.05 12.47
CA VAL A 192 22.08 2.09 13.26
C VAL A 192 23.28 1.77 12.38
N GLU A 193 24.43 2.35 12.73
CA GLU A 193 25.69 1.98 12.10
C GLU A 193 26.21 0.67 12.71
N ASN A 194 26.60 -0.29 11.87
CA ASN A 194 27.34 -1.46 12.29
C ASN A 194 28.85 -1.18 12.21
N VAL A 195 29.40 -0.69 13.32
CA VAL A 195 30.81 -0.30 13.44
C VAL A 195 31.78 -1.45 13.10
N ASN A 196 31.42 -2.70 13.43
CA ASN A 196 32.26 -3.86 13.13
C ASN A 196 32.41 -4.07 11.62
N LEU A 197 31.31 -3.94 10.87
CA LEU A 197 31.34 -4.04 9.41
C LEU A 197 31.95 -2.78 8.79
N THR A 198 31.65 -1.58 9.30
CA THR A 198 32.31 -0.33 8.87
C THR A 198 33.83 -0.47 8.88
N ASN A 199 34.41 -0.89 10.00
CA ASN A 199 35.87 -1.00 10.17
C ASN A 199 36.49 -2.08 9.27
N SER A 200 35.72 -3.11 8.88
CA SER A 200 36.22 -4.16 7.98
C SER A 200 36.63 -3.64 6.60
N TYR A 201 36.12 -2.47 6.21
CA TYR A 201 36.39 -1.87 4.90
C TYR A 201 37.56 -0.88 4.90
N GLU A 202 38.17 -0.57 6.05
CA GLU A 202 39.27 0.41 6.12
C GLU A 202 40.46 0.05 5.21
N ASN A 203 40.65 -1.24 4.93
CA ASN A 203 41.69 -1.76 4.03
C ASN A 203 41.23 -1.94 2.56
N SER A 204 40.00 -1.57 2.22
CA SER A 204 39.47 -1.72 0.87
C SER A 204 39.86 -0.54 -0.02
N SER A 205 40.23 -0.80 -1.27
CA SER A 205 40.43 0.25 -2.27
C SER A 205 39.12 1.04 -2.48
N MET A 206 39.23 2.36 -2.64
CA MET A 206 38.08 3.21 -2.95
C MET A 206 37.58 2.93 -4.37
N PRO A 207 36.26 3.08 -4.63
CA PRO A 207 35.72 2.86 -5.95
C PRO A 207 36.13 4.01 -6.89
N PHE A 208 36.20 3.77 -8.20
CA PHE A 208 36.70 4.75 -9.16
C PHE A 208 35.99 6.13 -9.07
N TYR A 209 34.68 6.15 -8.78
CA TYR A 209 33.90 7.39 -8.67
C TYR A 209 34.21 8.22 -7.42
N ALA A 210 34.85 7.63 -6.40
CA ALA A 210 35.29 8.37 -5.22
C ALA A 210 36.48 9.28 -5.54
N TYR A 211 37.30 8.90 -6.51
CA TYR A 211 38.42 9.74 -6.97
C TYR A 211 37.99 10.89 -7.89
N ASN A 212 36.72 10.92 -8.32
CA ASN A 212 36.16 12.03 -9.10
C ASN A 212 35.67 13.20 -8.22
N GLN A 213 35.82 13.10 -6.90
CA GLN A 213 35.44 14.16 -5.97
C GLN A 213 36.57 15.20 -5.85
N MET A 214 36.23 16.45 -5.52
CA MET A 214 37.25 17.49 -5.29
C MET A 214 38.18 17.11 -4.14
N ASN A 215 37.64 16.53 -3.07
CA ASN A 215 38.40 15.93 -1.99
C ASN A 215 38.31 14.40 -2.07
N SER A 216 39.46 13.73 -2.18
CA SER A 216 39.55 12.28 -2.29
C SER A 216 39.33 11.53 -0.97
N SER A 217 39.24 12.24 0.16
CA SER A 217 38.94 11.64 1.46
C SER A 217 37.55 11.02 1.44
N SER A 218 37.51 9.70 1.59
CA SER A 218 36.31 8.89 1.53
C SER A 218 36.34 7.82 2.61
N SER A 219 35.18 7.47 3.13
CA SER A 219 35.04 6.44 4.17
C SER A 219 33.82 5.57 3.88
N TYR A 220 34.00 4.27 4.02
CA TYR A 220 32.89 3.33 3.96
C TYR A 220 32.18 3.26 5.30
N TYR A 221 30.88 2.97 5.26
CA TYR A 221 30.05 2.72 6.43
C TYR A 221 29.13 1.55 6.14
N HIS A 222 28.61 0.93 7.19
CA HIS A 222 27.59 -0.09 7.06
C HIS A 222 26.40 0.25 7.96
N TYR A 223 25.21 0.35 7.38
CA TYR A 223 23.99 0.70 8.12
C TYR A 223 22.99 -0.44 8.11
N GLU A 224 22.37 -0.66 9.26
CA GLU A 224 21.36 -1.68 9.49
C GLU A 224 20.02 -1.02 9.86
N CYS A 225 18.98 -1.34 9.11
CA CYS A 225 17.60 -1.05 9.43
C CYS A 225 17.02 -2.20 10.26
N LYS A 226 16.66 -1.95 11.52
CA LYS A 226 16.23 -2.99 12.47
C LYS A 226 14.79 -2.80 12.94
N TYR A 227 14.17 -3.93 13.30
CA TYR A 227 12.88 -4.00 13.99
C TYR A 227 13.01 -4.97 15.17
N HIS A 228 12.75 -4.48 16.39
CA HIS A 228 13.02 -5.21 17.64
C HIS A 228 14.43 -5.85 17.69
N GLY A 229 15.43 -5.15 17.15
CA GLY A 229 16.82 -5.62 17.08
C GLY A 229 17.12 -6.61 15.95
N THR A 230 16.12 -7.11 15.23
CA THR A 230 16.31 -7.94 14.03
C THR A 230 16.64 -7.04 12.84
N THR A 231 17.75 -7.30 12.14
CA THR A 231 18.09 -6.61 10.89
C THR A 231 17.10 -7.01 9.79
N LEU A 232 16.33 -6.04 9.31
CA LEU A 232 15.37 -6.21 8.22
C LEU A 232 16.01 -5.96 6.86
N TYR A 233 16.97 -5.04 6.82
CA TYR A 233 17.72 -4.63 5.65
C TYR A 233 19.02 -4.00 6.12
N ASP A 234 20.09 -4.22 5.38
CA ASP A 234 21.38 -3.61 5.61
C ASP A 234 22.01 -3.22 4.28
N THR A 235 22.88 -2.22 4.31
CA THR A 235 23.58 -1.77 3.11
C THR A 235 24.90 -1.10 3.47
N GLN A 236 25.87 -1.31 2.60
CA GLN A 236 27.12 -0.57 2.65
C GLN A 236 26.91 0.81 2.00
N THR A 237 27.36 1.85 2.67
CA THR A 237 27.32 3.22 2.17
C THR A 237 28.73 3.80 2.09
N ILE A 238 28.86 4.90 1.35
CA ILE A 238 30.12 5.62 1.22
C ILE A 238 29.89 7.11 1.46
N SER A 239 30.76 7.66 2.29
CA SER A 239 30.93 9.08 2.52
C SER A 239 32.02 9.60 1.59
N LEU A 240 31.70 10.61 0.80
CA LEU A 240 32.52 11.20 -0.26
C LEU A 240 32.76 12.69 0.00
N ASP A 241 33.81 13.24 -0.61
CA ASP A 241 34.19 14.66 -0.51
C ASP A 241 34.33 15.14 0.95
N SER A 242 35.02 14.35 1.79
CA SER A 242 35.11 14.59 3.25
C SER A 242 33.75 14.67 3.96
N GLY A 243 32.78 13.89 3.52
CA GLY A 243 31.46 13.77 4.14
C GLY A 243 30.44 14.81 3.72
N ARG A 244 30.71 15.59 2.68
CA ARG A 244 29.70 16.46 2.06
C ARG A 244 28.62 15.69 1.31
N TYR A 245 28.95 14.48 0.87
CA TYR A 245 28.01 13.61 0.17
C TYR A 245 28.05 12.21 0.76
N HIS A 246 26.88 11.64 1.03
CA HIS A 246 26.74 10.30 1.56
C HIS A 246 25.71 9.55 0.73
N THR A 247 26.04 8.34 0.31
CA THR A 247 25.19 7.56 -0.61
C THR A 247 25.36 6.06 -0.37
N PRO A 248 24.31 5.24 -0.58
CA PRO A 248 24.50 3.80 -0.70
C PRO A 248 25.51 3.49 -1.81
N ILE A 249 26.25 2.39 -1.67
CA ILE A 249 27.16 1.97 -2.73
C ILE A 249 26.32 1.46 -3.91
N PRO A 250 26.56 1.97 -5.14
CA PRO A 250 25.89 1.46 -6.32
C PRO A 250 26.29 0.01 -6.62
N GLU A 251 25.35 -0.74 -7.16
CA GLU A 251 25.50 -2.14 -7.55
C GLU A 251 26.57 -2.33 -8.62
N PHE A 252 27.15 -3.53 -8.66
CA PHE A 252 28.13 -3.90 -9.67
C PHE A 252 27.48 -4.52 -10.90
N GLY A 253 27.84 -4.00 -12.06
CA GLY A 253 27.55 -4.61 -13.34
C GLY A 253 28.83 -4.97 -14.09
N PHE A 254 28.74 -6.01 -14.91
CA PHE A 254 29.86 -6.49 -15.73
C PHE A 254 29.38 -6.66 -17.17
N ILE A 255 30.09 -6.06 -18.11
CA ILE A 255 29.89 -6.30 -19.55
C ILE A 255 31.05 -7.18 -20.01
N ALA A 256 30.76 -8.39 -20.46
CA ALA A 256 31.76 -9.27 -21.05
C ALA A 256 32.26 -8.71 -22.38
N VAL A 257 33.57 -8.59 -22.53
CA VAL A 257 34.22 -8.07 -23.74
C VAL A 257 34.71 -9.19 -24.65
N ASP A 258 34.74 -10.43 -24.13
CA ASP A 258 35.10 -11.62 -24.89
C ASP A 258 34.12 -12.77 -24.63
N LYS A 259 34.11 -13.73 -25.56
CA LYS A 259 33.23 -14.91 -25.54
C LYS A 259 33.44 -15.83 -24.34
N TYR A 260 34.56 -15.68 -23.62
CA TYR A 260 34.94 -16.52 -22.49
C TYR A 260 34.80 -15.78 -21.14
N ASN A 261 34.24 -14.57 -21.13
CA ASN A 261 34.11 -13.69 -19.97
C ASN A 261 35.43 -13.44 -19.21
N ARG A 262 36.58 -13.54 -19.87
CA ARG A 262 37.90 -13.34 -19.21
C ARG A 262 38.19 -11.86 -19.00
N ASN A 263 37.75 -11.02 -19.93
CA ASN A 263 37.79 -9.57 -19.82
C ASN A 263 36.37 -9.03 -19.66
N SER A 264 36.16 -8.24 -18.60
CA SER A 264 34.89 -7.55 -18.36
C SER A 264 35.10 -6.07 -18.08
N LEU A 265 34.25 -5.23 -18.67
CA LEU A 265 34.12 -3.83 -18.28
C LEU A 265 33.23 -3.77 -17.04
N LYS A 266 33.75 -3.20 -15.97
CA LYS A 266 33.02 -2.99 -14.72
C LYS A 266 32.29 -1.66 -14.78
N TYR A 267 31.01 -1.65 -14.44
CA TYR A 267 30.22 -0.43 -14.28
C TYR A 267 29.45 -0.46 -12.96
N ARG A 268 28.93 0.70 -12.56
CA ARG A 268 28.17 0.91 -11.33
C ARG A 268 26.81 1.48 -11.66
N TYR A 269 25.75 0.99 -11.00
CA TYR A 269 24.39 1.48 -11.24
C TYR A 269 23.56 1.47 -9.95
N PHE A 270 22.53 2.31 -9.90
CA PHE A 270 21.51 2.27 -8.87
C PHE A 270 20.23 1.67 -9.45
N LEU A 271 19.56 0.80 -8.69
CA LEU A 271 18.21 0.39 -9.02
C LEU A 271 17.24 1.49 -8.59
N LEU A 272 16.36 1.92 -9.51
CA LEU A 272 15.43 3.02 -9.23
C LEU A 272 14.51 2.72 -8.05
N GLU A 273 14.17 1.44 -7.83
CA GLU A 273 13.35 0.98 -6.70
C GLU A 273 14.04 1.10 -5.33
N LEU A 274 15.37 1.29 -5.30
CA LEU A 274 16.16 1.49 -4.08
C LEU A 274 16.41 2.98 -3.77
N LEU A 275 16.00 3.88 -4.66
CA LEU A 275 16.17 5.32 -4.49
C LEU A 275 14.91 5.93 -3.88
N VAL A 276 14.93 6.19 -2.57
CA VAL A 276 13.94 7.09 -1.95
C VAL A 276 14.23 8.50 -2.49
N ARG A 277 13.38 8.98 -3.40
CA ARG A 277 13.52 10.32 -3.97
C ARG A 277 13.14 11.36 -2.91
N ASN A 278 14.10 12.19 -2.51
CA ASN A 278 13.78 13.44 -1.85
C ASN A 278 13.15 14.36 -2.92
N ASN A 279 11.87 14.69 -2.76
CA ASN A 279 11.25 15.84 -3.43
C ASN A 279 11.48 17.08 -2.58
#